data_AF-A0A6I1K2S6-F1
#
_entry.id   AF-A0A6I1K2S6-F1
#
_cell.length_a   1.000
_cell.length_b   1.000
_cell.length_c   1.000
_cell.angle_alpha   90.00
_cell.angle_beta   90.00
_cell.angle_gamma   90.00
#
_symmetry.space_group_name_H-M   'P 1'
#
loop_
_entity.id
_entity.type
_entity.pdbx_description
1 polymer ?
#
loop_
_entity_poly.entity_id
_entity_poly.type
_entity_poly.pdbx_seq_one_letter_code
_entity_poly.pdbx_strand_id
1 'polypeptide(L)'
;MKPSLSLPFGRFIAWLCLGVAIPLSAQTARPVPPVPTGGLRLTLPPTVYAVPGVPMNLHFANTVLTKPEVVPAFAVECGVGQALSNRWTLTATAAQVGRHPLALRAGLSPGGVQERAQTVVQVVPPDAGKGRDIALLIVGDSLTHASAYPNEMARLLAQPGNPKWRLLGTHRPGGAATNVAHEGYGGWTWNRFNTLFNPERPQPGYTNSSPFVAATGPQGKPQLDVAHFIAQHCGGRAPDFVTFLLGINDCFSLKADSPEQLEAGITRVLQEADKLLAAFHAAAPRAELGVGLTTPGNARDGAFEANYKGRYSRANWRAVQHRLVERQLAHFGGREAEGIFIVPTELNLDIVGGYPDNNAVHPNVTGYQQIGASFYAWLKWRLAEHDRLKPAR
;
A
#
# COMPACT_ATOMS: atom_id res chain seq x y z
N MET A 1 57.09 27.48 -58.97
CA MET A 1 56.82 27.59 -57.53
C MET A 1 55.32 27.47 -57.29
N LYS A 2 54.95 26.75 -56.22
CA LYS A 2 53.61 26.36 -55.74
C LYS A 2 52.91 25.21 -56.48
N PRO A 3 52.88 24.01 -55.89
CA PRO A 3 51.85 23.01 -56.14
C PRO A 3 50.78 23.05 -55.04
N SER A 4 49.52 22.88 -55.44
CA SER A 4 48.38 22.61 -54.58
C SER A 4 48.39 21.13 -54.17
N LEU A 5 48.24 20.86 -52.87
CA LEU A 5 47.93 19.53 -52.35
C LEU A 5 46.53 19.55 -51.73
N SER A 6 45.66 18.72 -52.27
CA SER A 6 44.34 18.36 -51.74
C SER A 6 44.50 17.29 -50.65
N LEU A 7 43.77 17.46 -49.54
CA LEU A 7 43.56 16.46 -48.49
C LEU A 7 42.17 15.82 -48.66
N PRO A 8 41.98 14.54 -48.27
CA PRO A 8 40.75 13.81 -48.53
C PRO A 8 39.67 14.07 -47.47
N PHE A 9 38.42 14.05 -47.93
CA PHE A 9 37.19 14.09 -47.13
C PHE A 9 37.09 12.85 -46.22
N GLY A 10 37.18 13.05 -44.91
CA GLY A 10 36.78 12.09 -43.89
C GLY A 10 35.27 12.13 -43.66
N ARG A 11 34.60 10.99 -43.80
CA ARG A 11 33.17 10.80 -43.49
C ARG A 11 32.95 10.88 -41.97
N PHE A 12 32.22 11.88 -41.51
CA PHE A 12 31.59 11.89 -40.18
C PHE A 12 30.35 10.98 -40.21
N ILE A 13 30.38 9.87 -39.47
CA ILE A 13 29.20 9.06 -39.18
C ILE A 13 28.57 9.62 -37.90
N ALA A 14 27.43 10.30 -38.04
CA ALA A 14 26.59 10.69 -36.92
C ALA A 14 25.90 9.44 -36.36
N TRP A 15 26.19 9.08 -35.10
CA TRP A 15 25.45 8.08 -34.36
C TRP A 15 24.10 8.68 -33.94
N LEU A 16 23.07 8.39 -34.74
CA LEU A 16 21.68 8.63 -34.37
C LEU A 16 21.30 7.60 -33.29
N CYS A 17 21.28 8.00 -32.03
CA CYS A 17 20.65 7.20 -30.97
C CYS A 17 19.13 7.23 -31.19
N LEU A 18 18.59 6.27 -31.94
CA LEU A 18 17.16 5.97 -31.91
C LEU A 18 16.84 5.42 -30.52
N GLY A 19 16.29 6.28 -29.66
CA GLY A 19 15.58 5.84 -28.46
C GLY A 19 14.40 4.99 -28.89
N VAL A 20 14.45 3.69 -28.61
CA VAL A 20 13.29 2.81 -28.72
C VAL A 20 12.31 3.24 -27.64
N ALA A 21 11.34 4.06 -28.01
CA ALA A 21 10.16 4.30 -27.19
C ALA A 21 9.41 2.98 -27.11
N ILE A 22 9.50 2.29 -25.96
CA ILE A 22 8.62 1.16 -25.65
C ILE A 22 7.21 1.76 -25.55
N PRO A 23 6.26 1.39 -26.42
CA PRO A 23 4.91 1.88 -26.29
C PRO A 23 4.35 1.36 -24.96
N LEU A 24 3.89 2.28 -24.09
CA LEU A 24 2.98 1.91 -23.02
C LEU A 24 1.78 1.25 -23.70
N SER A 25 1.71 -0.08 -23.62
CA SER A 25 0.54 -0.81 -24.07
C SER A 25 -0.64 -0.29 -23.26
N ALA A 26 -1.65 0.24 -23.93
CA ALA A 26 -2.91 0.64 -23.29
C ALA A 26 -3.51 -0.62 -22.66
N GLN A 27 -3.30 -0.78 -21.35
CA GLN A 27 -3.87 -1.89 -20.60
C GLN A 27 -5.39 -1.78 -20.72
N THR A 28 -6.01 -2.79 -21.32
CA THR A 28 -7.45 -2.97 -21.27
C THR A 28 -7.84 -3.00 -19.78
N ALA A 29 -8.74 -2.12 -19.38
CA ALA A 29 -9.23 -2.07 -18.01
C ALA A 29 -9.68 -3.48 -17.60
N ARG A 30 -9.08 -4.02 -16.54
CA ARG A 30 -9.47 -5.34 -16.04
C ARG A 30 -10.96 -5.31 -15.71
N PRO A 31 -11.72 -6.38 -16.03
CA PRO A 31 -13.15 -6.39 -15.81
C PRO A 31 -13.45 -6.09 -14.34
N VAL A 32 -14.38 -5.16 -14.12
CA VAL A 32 -14.87 -4.85 -12.78
C VAL A 32 -15.48 -6.13 -12.21
N PRO A 33 -15.00 -6.64 -11.06
CA PRO A 33 -15.59 -7.83 -10.48
C PRO A 33 -17.07 -7.58 -10.16
N PRO A 34 -17.98 -8.46 -10.59
CA PRO A 34 -19.40 -8.32 -10.30
C PRO A 34 -19.61 -8.33 -8.77
N VAL A 35 -20.61 -7.59 -8.30
CA VAL A 35 -21.00 -7.65 -6.88
C VAL A 35 -21.68 -9.00 -6.65
N PRO A 36 -21.17 -9.85 -5.73
CA PRO A 36 -21.82 -11.12 -5.39
C PRO A 36 -23.27 -10.90 -4.96
N THR A 37 -24.19 -11.72 -5.49
CA THR A 37 -25.64 -11.62 -5.25
C THR A 37 -26.09 -12.34 -3.97
N GLY A 38 -25.20 -13.06 -3.29
CA GLY A 38 -25.49 -13.94 -2.16
C GLY A 38 -25.59 -13.27 -0.77
N GLY A 39 -25.53 -11.94 -0.69
CA GLY A 39 -25.60 -11.18 0.58
C GLY A 39 -24.40 -11.34 1.52
N LEU A 40 -23.49 -12.27 1.20
CA LEU A 40 -22.14 -12.41 1.72
C LEU A 40 -21.18 -11.99 0.60
N ARG A 41 -20.09 -11.29 0.95
CA ARG A 41 -19.03 -10.91 0.01
C ARG A 41 -17.70 -11.11 0.70
N LEU A 42 -17.00 -12.18 0.37
CA LEU A 42 -15.72 -12.57 0.96
C LEU A 42 -14.55 -12.03 0.12
N THR A 43 -13.64 -11.33 0.78
CA THR A 43 -12.35 -10.89 0.24
C THR A 43 -11.21 -11.55 0.99
N LEU A 44 -10.24 -12.04 0.24
CA LEU A 44 -8.99 -12.54 0.77
C LEU A 44 -7.86 -12.31 -0.25
N PRO A 45 -6.79 -11.60 0.10
CA PRO A 45 -5.62 -11.44 -0.76
C PRO A 45 -4.92 -12.81 -0.97
N PRO A 46 -4.24 -13.00 -2.12
CA PRO A 46 -3.63 -14.29 -2.46
C PRO A 46 -2.48 -14.68 -1.52
N THR A 47 -1.85 -13.71 -0.85
CA THR A 47 -0.78 -13.95 0.12
C THR A 47 -0.93 -13.00 1.31
N VAL A 48 -0.69 -13.51 2.51
CA VAL A 48 -0.47 -12.73 3.74
C VAL A 48 0.92 -13.03 4.28
N TYR A 49 1.59 -12.03 4.83
CA TYR A 49 3.00 -12.13 5.23
C TYR A 49 3.13 -12.23 6.75
N ALA A 50 4.05 -13.08 7.21
CA ALA A 50 4.37 -13.23 8.62
C ALA A 50 5.88 -13.34 8.82
N VAL A 51 6.36 -12.90 9.98
CA VAL A 51 7.76 -13.00 10.40
C VAL A 51 7.79 -13.62 11.79
N PRO A 52 8.70 -14.57 12.08
CA PRO A 52 8.80 -15.16 13.41
C PRO A 52 8.88 -14.12 14.52
N GLY A 53 8.10 -14.32 15.60
CA GLY A 53 8.01 -13.41 16.73
C GLY A 53 7.18 -12.14 16.51
N VAL A 54 6.73 -11.86 15.28
CA VAL A 54 5.83 -10.73 14.98
C VAL A 54 4.39 -11.25 14.88
N PRO A 55 3.44 -10.76 15.72
CA PRO A 55 2.05 -11.16 15.63
C PRO A 55 1.41 -10.77 14.29
N MET A 56 0.70 -11.73 13.68
CA MET A 56 -0.13 -11.52 12.49
C MET A 56 -1.54 -12.05 12.76
N ASN A 57 -2.54 -11.27 12.37
CA ASN A 57 -3.95 -11.61 12.51
C ASN A 57 -4.65 -11.52 11.16
N LEU A 58 -5.70 -12.32 11.03
CA LEU A 58 -6.71 -12.20 9.99
C LEU A 58 -8.04 -12.05 10.73
N HIS A 59 -8.48 -10.81 10.89
CA HIS A 59 -9.76 -10.50 11.54
C HIS A 59 -10.90 -10.80 10.57
N PHE A 60 -11.80 -11.72 10.97
CA PHE A 60 -12.84 -12.22 10.08
C PHE A 60 -13.80 -11.12 9.62
N ALA A 61 -14.10 -10.16 10.49
CA ALA A 61 -14.93 -9.00 10.16
C ALA A 61 -14.34 -8.10 9.06
N ASN A 62 -13.05 -8.23 8.75
CA ASN A 62 -12.40 -7.46 7.68
C ASN A 62 -12.39 -8.23 6.34
N THR A 63 -12.61 -9.55 6.39
CA THR A 63 -12.69 -10.40 5.19
C THR A 63 -14.06 -10.43 4.56
N VAL A 64 -15.13 -9.97 5.22
CA VAL A 64 -16.49 -10.09 4.68
C VAL A 64 -17.28 -8.81 4.76
N LEU A 65 -18.13 -8.57 3.76
CA LEU A 65 -19.27 -7.67 3.86
C LEU A 65 -20.55 -8.50 3.87
N THR A 66 -21.35 -8.27 4.90
CA THR A 66 -22.71 -8.81 5.08
C THR A 66 -23.65 -7.67 5.42
N LYS A 67 -24.96 -7.93 5.36
CA LYS A 67 -25.93 -7.02 5.99
C LYS A 67 -25.69 -6.94 7.50
N PRO A 68 -25.89 -5.78 8.15
CA PRO A 68 -25.59 -5.58 9.57
C PRO A 68 -26.20 -6.60 10.52
N GLU A 69 -27.41 -7.08 10.21
CA GLU A 69 -28.17 -8.05 11.00
C GLU A 69 -27.67 -9.49 10.86
N VAL A 70 -26.73 -9.75 9.94
CA VAL A 70 -26.23 -11.10 9.66
C VAL A 70 -24.80 -11.28 10.17
N VAL A 71 -24.65 -12.20 11.12
CA VAL A 71 -23.36 -12.61 11.67
C VAL A 71 -22.92 -13.92 11.01
N PRO A 72 -21.91 -13.90 10.12
CA PRO A 72 -21.42 -15.10 9.47
C PRO A 72 -20.65 -15.99 10.45
N ALA A 73 -20.77 -17.30 10.26
CA ALA A 73 -19.91 -18.30 10.87
C ALA A 73 -18.66 -18.49 10.01
N PHE A 74 -17.51 -18.70 10.66
CA PHE A 74 -16.22 -18.88 9.99
C PHE A 74 -15.60 -20.23 10.31
N ALA A 75 -14.96 -20.82 9.30
CA ALA A 75 -14.08 -21.97 9.47
C ALA A 75 -12.75 -21.69 8.78
N VAL A 76 -11.65 -22.03 9.46
CA VAL A 76 -10.29 -21.82 8.97
C VAL A 76 -9.55 -23.14 8.95
N GLU A 77 -8.92 -23.44 7.82
CA GLU A 77 -7.97 -24.55 7.68
C GLU A 77 -6.59 -23.96 7.41
N CYS A 78 -5.66 -24.12 8.35
CA CYS A 78 -4.25 -23.78 8.16
C CYS A 78 -3.38 -24.68 9.05
N GLY A 79 -2.23 -25.12 8.53
CA GLY A 79 -1.28 -25.93 9.29
C GLY A 79 -0.52 -25.18 10.38
N VAL A 80 -0.68 -23.85 10.43
CA VAL A 80 -0.07 -22.97 11.44
C VAL A 80 -1.09 -21.96 11.98
N GLY A 81 -0.79 -21.40 13.14
CA GLY A 81 -1.66 -20.43 13.81
C GLY A 81 -2.86 -21.08 14.49
N GLN A 82 -3.75 -20.24 14.99
CA GLN A 82 -4.93 -20.65 15.75
C GLN A 82 -6.15 -19.87 15.28
N ALA A 83 -7.26 -20.57 15.06
CA ALA A 83 -8.56 -19.94 14.87
C ALA A 83 -9.18 -19.60 16.25
N LEU A 84 -9.51 -18.33 16.44
CA LEU A 84 -10.30 -17.81 17.55
C LEU A 84 -11.69 -17.42 17.02
N SER A 85 -12.61 -17.04 17.90
CA SER A 85 -13.99 -16.71 17.50
C SER A 85 -14.10 -15.54 16.51
N ASN A 86 -13.18 -14.58 16.56
CA ASN A 86 -13.22 -13.36 15.76
C ASN A 86 -12.08 -13.20 14.76
N ARG A 87 -11.08 -14.09 14.78
CA ARG A 87 -9.89 -14.00 13.93
C ARG A 87 -9.15 -15.33 13.85
N TRP A 88 -8.34 -15.49 12.82
CA TRP A 88 -7.19 -16.38 12.87
C TRP A 88 -5.95 -15.58 13.29
N THR A 89 -5.07 -16.16 14.10
CA THR A 89 -3.88 -15.48 14.63
C THR A 89 -2.65 -16.38 14.59
N LEU A 90 -1.50 -15.78 14.34
CA LEU A 90 -0.20 -16.45 14.27
C LEU A 90 0.90 -15.54 14.84
N THR A 91 1.62 -16.06 15.84
CA THR A 91 2.98 -15.61 16.15
C THR A 91 3.92 -16.73 15.69
N ALA A 92 4.48 -16.59 14.50
CA ALA A 92 5.26 -17.66 13.90
C ALA A 92 6.56 -17.93 14.67
N THR A 93 7.06 -19.15 14.55
CA THR A 93 8.40 -19.56 15.01
C THR A 93 9.33 -19.72 13.81
N ALA A 94 10.65 -19.77 14.05
CA ALA A 94 11.63 -19.99 12.98
C ALA A 94 11.40 -21.33 12.25
N ALA A 95 10.94 -22.37 12.95
CA ALA A 95 10.61 -23.67 12.36
C ALA A 95 9.41 -23.63 11.40
N GLN A 96 8.60 -22.57 11.48
CA GLN A 96 7.44 -22.37 10.61
C GLN A 96 7.76 -21.49 9.39
N VAL A 97 9.02 -21.13 9.14
CA VAL A 97 9.41 -20.45 7.89
C VAL A 97 9.02 -21.30 6.69
N GLY A 98 8.33 -20.70 5.72
CA GLY A 98 7.80 -21.40 4.56
C GLY A 98 6.46 -20.85 4.08
N ARG A 99 5.81 -21.64 3.22
CA ARG A 99 4.50 -21.33 2.64
C ARG A 99 3.46 -22.25 3.27
N HIS A 100 2.43 -21.66 3.86
CA HIS A 100 1.34 -22.42 4.48
C HIS A 100 0.02 -22.05 3.81
N PRO A 101 -0.66 -22.98 3.11
CA PRO A 101 -1.98 -22.69 2.57
C PRO A 101 -2.94 -22.43 3.73
N LEU A 102 -3.79 -21.42 3.55
CA LEU A 102 -4.90 -21.12 4.44
C LEU A 102 -6.18 -21.06 3.61
N ALA A 103 -7.18 -21.84 3.99
CA ALA A 103 -8.53 -21.74 3.44
C ALA A 103 -9.46 -21.12 4.49
N LEU A 104 -10.21 -20.10 4.07
CA LEU A 104 -11.24 -19.45 4.86
C LEU A 104 -12.60 -19.77 4.23
N ARG A 105 -13.52 -20.26 5.04
CA ARG A 105 -14.93 -20.42 4.69
C ARG A 105 -15.76 -19.50 5.57
N ALA A 106 -16.69 -18.78 4.96
CA ALA A 106 -17.68 -17.95 5.63
C ALA A 106 -19.07 -18.41 5.20
N GLY A 107 -20.01 -18.51 6.13
CA GLY A 107 -21.39 -18.93 5.83
C GLY A 107 -22.42 -18.24 6.71
N LEU A 108 -23.61 -17.98 6.16
CA LEU A 108 -24.68 -17.26 6.87
C LEU A 108 -25.55 -18.18 7.75
N SER A 109 -25.56 -19.49 7.47
CA SER A 109 -26.23 -20.51 8.28
C SER A 109 -25.70 -21.91 7.91
N PRO A 110 -25.86 -22.93 8.78
CA PRO A 110 -25.63 -24.33 8.40
C PRO A 110 -26.50 -24.70 7.19
N GLY A 111 -25.87 -25.10 6.08
CA GLY A 111 -26.55 -25.41 4.81
C GLY A 111 -26.95 -24.22 3.94
N GLY A 112 -26.67 -22.97 4.36
CA GLY A 112 -26.93 -21.74 3.59
C GLY A 112 -25.81 -21.34 2.64
N VAL A 113 -25.87 -20.09 2.12
CA VAL A 113 -24.81 -19.52 1.27
C VAL A 113 -23.46 -19.59 1.98
N GLN A 114 -22.50 -20.22 1.32
CA GLN A 114 -21.12 -20.31 1.77
C GLN A 114 -20.19 -19.73 0.70
N GLU A 115 -19.27 -18.89 1.13
CA GLU A 115 -18.14 -18.46 0.31
C GLU A 115 -16.85 -19.06 0.85
N ARG A 116 -15.95 -19.39 -0.08
CA ARG A 116 -14.63 -19.93 0.22
C ARG A 116 -13.59 -19.11 -0.50
N ALA A 117 -12.55 -18.73 0.22
CA ALA A 117 -11.36 -18.12 -0.34
C ALA A 117 -10.10 -18.81 0.18
N GLN A 118 -9.00 -18.65 -0.56
CA GLN A 118 -7.71 -19.22 -0.19
C GLN A 118 -6.64 -18.14 -0.24
N THR A 119 -5.66 -18.26 0.65
CA THR A 119 -4.45 -17.44 0.69
C THR A 119 -3.26 -18.32 1.05
N VAL A 120 -2.06 -17.78 0.87
CA VAL A 120 -0.84 -18.37 1.40
C VAL A 120 -0.33 -17.50 2.54
N VAL A 121 -0.15 -18.09 3.72
CA VAL A 121 0.63 -17.48 4.78
C VAL A 121 2.11 -17.70 4.46
N GLN A 122 2.76 -16.62 4.01
CA GLN A 122 4.19 -16.60 3.72
C GLN A 122 4.95 -16.22 4.99
N VAL A 123 5.50 -17.21 5.69
CA VAL A 123 6.35 -16.99 6.86
C VAL A 123 7.80 -16.83 6.38
N VAL A 124 8.44 -15.74 6.76
CA VAL A 124 9.73 -15.31 6.22
C VAL A 124 10.79 -15.24 7.33
N PRO A 125 12.06 -15.63 7.07
CA PRO A 125 13.11 -15.51 8.07
C PRO A 125 13.25 -14.09 8.65
N PRO A 126 13.44 -13.94 9.97
CA PRO A 126 13.62 -12.63 10.61
C PRO A 126 14.92 -11.93 10.18
N ASP A 127 15.89 -12.65 9.61
CA ASP A 127 17.15 -12.11 9.09
C ASP A 127 17.16 -11.89 7.57
N ALA A 128 16.01 -12.00 6.89
CA ALA A 128 15.92 -11.70 5.47
C ALA A 128 16.45 -10.29 5.14
N GLY A 129 17.33 -10.17 4.15
CA GLY A 129 18.00 -8.92 3.80
C GLY A 129 19.21 -8.56 4.67
N LYS A 130 19.65 -9.42 5.59
CA LYS A 130 20.86 -9.19 6.40
C LYS A 130 22.05 -8.81 5.51
N GLY A 131 22.77 -7.76 5.92
CA GLY A 131 23.93 -7.24 5.19
C GLY A 131 23.61 -6.39 3.96
N ARG A 132 22.33 -6.20 3.61
CA ARG A 132 21.92 -5.21 2.60
C ARG A 132 21.87 -3.81 3.20
N ASP A 133 21.89 -2.82 2.32
CA ASP A 133 21.62 -1.42 2.59
C ASP A 133 20.44 -0.98 1.72
N ILE A 134 19.34 -0.57 2.37
CA ILE A 134 18.07 -0.28 1.70
C ILE A 134 17.57 1.13 2.04
N ALA A 135 16.96 1.78 1.05
CA ALA A 135 16.26 3.04 1.21
C ALA A 135 14.75 2.81 1.03
N LEU A 136 13.95 3.30 1.98
CA LEU A 136 12.50 3.15 1.95
C LEU A 136 11.83 4.52 1.93
N LEU A 137 10.76 4.66 1.16
CA LEU A 137 9.87 5.82 1.23
C LEU A 137 8.48 5.37 1.67
N ILE A 138 7.92 6.02 2.68
CA ILE A 138 6.56 5.75 3.16
C ILE A 138 5.67 6.90 2.72
N VAL A 139 4.64 6.61 1.93
CA VAL A 139 3.68 7.58 1.41
C VAL A 139 2.28 7.25 1.94
N GLY A 140 1.56 8.26 2.41
CA GLY A 140 0.16 8.05 2.77
C GLY A 140 -0.54 9.26 3.37
N ASP A 141 -1.67 9.00 4.01
CA ASP A 141 -2.56 10.04 4.51
C ASP A 141 -2.35 10.36 6.01
N SER A 142 -3.43 10.66 6.74
CA SER A 142 -3.39 10.94 8.18
C SER A 142 -2.88 9.76 9.01
N LEU A 143 -3.05 8.52 8.54
CA LEU A 143 -2.52 7.34 9.23
C LEU A 143 -1.00 7.34 9.20
N THR A 144 -0.43 7.81 8.10
CA THR A 144 1.01 7.99 7.94
C THR A 144 1.48 9.23 8.67
N HIS A 145 0.71 10.31 8.58
CA HIS A 145 0.95 11.58 9.29
C HIS A 145 1.10 11.41 10.80
N ALA A 146 0.37 10.47 11.40
CA ALA A 146 0.48 10.17 12.83
C ALA A 146 1.86 9.62 13.23
N SER A 147 2.68 9.19 12.25
CA SER A 147 4.00 8.57 12.41
C SER A 147 4.03 7.28 13.23
N ALA A 148 2.91 6.84 13.81
CA ALA A 148 2.85 5.67 14.69
C ALA A 148 3.19 4.34 13.97
N TYR A 149 2.61 4.05 12.80
CA TYR A 149 2.99 2.83 12.07
C TYR A 149 4.36 2.92 11.39
N PRO A 150 4.81 4.09 10.85
CA PRO A 150 6.21 4.26 10.44
C PRO A 150 7.20 4.01 11.59
N ASN A 151 6.89 4.49 12.79
CA ASN A 151 7.70 4.24 13.99
C ASN A 151 7.75 2.75 14.32
N GLU A 152 6.64 2.02 14.19
CA GLU A 152 6.64 0.57 14.39
C GLU A 152 7.52 -0.15 13.35
N MET A 153 7.42 0.22 12.07
CA MET A 153 8.32 -0.33 11.05
C MET A 153 9.79 -0.09 11.39
N ALA A 154 10.15 1.14 11.81
CA ALA A 154 11.49 1.48 12.24
C ALA A 154 11.94 0.66 13.46
N ARG A 155 11.07 0.48 14.47
CA ARG A 155 11.34 -0.34 15.66
C ARG A 155 11.58 -1.81 15.32
N LEU A 156 10.81 -2.37 14.38
CA LEU A 156 10.96 -3.74 13.89
C LEU A 156 12.23 -3.91 13.05
N LEU A 157 12.56 -2.93 12.20
CA LEU A 157 13.78 -2.90 11.40
C LEU A 157 15.06 -2.69 12.23
N ALA A 158 14.95 -2.07 13.41
CA ALA A 158 16.07 -1.91 14.33
C ALA A 158 16.44 -3.20 15.09
N GLN A 159 15.63 -4.26 14.99
CA GLN A 159 15.96 -5.55 15.62
C GLN A 159 17.19 -6.21 14.96
N PRO A 160 17.99 -6.99 15.72
CA PRO A 160 19.17 -7.66 15.18
C PRO A 160 18.87 -8.55 13.96
N GLY A 161 19.80 -8.56 13.00
CA GLY A 161 19.68 -9.39 11.79
C GLY A 161 18.94 -8.74 10.63
N ASN A 162 18.32 -7.57 10.81
CA ASN A 162 17.75 -6.78 9.72
C ASN A 162 18.83 -6.13 8.83
N PRO A 163 18.46 -5.68 7.60
CA PRO A 163 19.34 -4.86 6.77
C PRO A 163 19.71 -3.54 7.45
N LYS A 164 20.77 -2.89 6.96
CA LYS A 164 20.91 -1.44 7.15
C LYS A 164 19.79 -0.76 6.38
N TRP A 165 19.16 0.23 6.99
CA TRP A 165 18.01 0.89 6.40
C TRP A 165 18.09 2.40 6.63
N ARG A 166 17.44 3.14 5.72
CA ARG A 166 17.13 4.56 5.89
C ARG A 166 15.73 4.85 5.36
N LEU A 167 15.02 5.72 6.06
CA LEU A 167 13.78 6.31 5.56
C LEU A 167 14.10 7.58 4.77
N LEU A 168 13.59 7.63 3.55
CA LEU A 168 13.52 8.82 2.71
C LEU A 168 12.23 9.58 3.05
N GLY A 169 12.25 10.88 2.82
CA GLY A 169 11.09 11.74 3.05
C GLY A 169 11.46 13.07 3.68
N THR A 170 10.58 14.03 3.50
CA THR A 170 10.71 15.41 3.95
C THR A 170 9.89 15.67 5.20
N HIS A 171 8.81 14.91 5.41
CA HIS A 171 7.88 15.16 6.50
C HIS A 171 8.29 14.45 7.79
N ARG A 172 8.40 15.21 8.87
CA ARG A 172 8.80 14.75 10.22
C ARG A 172 7.93 15.42 11.31
N PRO A 173 6.68 14.97 11.49
CA PRO A 173 5.82 15.42 12.59
C PRO A 173 6.48 15.22 13.96
N GLY A 174 6.01 15.95 14.98
CA GLY A 174 6.52 15.81 16.35
C GLY A 174 6.38 14.41 16.96
N GLY A 175 5.51 13.55 16.40
CA GLY A 175 5.37 12.14 16.79
C GLY A 175 6.33 11.17 16.08
N ALA A 176 7.13 11.63 15.11
CA ALA A 176 8.09 10.79 14.41
C ALA A 176 9.30 10.48 15.31
N ALA A 177 9.67 9.20 15.40
CA ALA A 177 10.87 8.78 16.11
C ALA A 177 12.14 9.25 15.39
N THR A 178 13.29 9.16 16.06
CA THR A 178 14.59 9.46 15.45
C THR A 178 14.78 8.66 14.17
N ASN A 179 15.24 9.34 13.11
CA ASN A 179 15.43 8.77 11.76
C ASN A 179 14.15 8.31 11.04
N VAL A 180 12.96 8.62 11.58
CA VAL A 180 11.69 8.43 10.86
C VAL A 180 11.34 9.69 10.09
N ALA A 181 11.23 9.53 8.77
CA ALA A 181 10.70 10.51 7.84
C ALA A 181 9.76 9.78 6.88
N HIS A 182 8.77 10.50 6.35
CA HIS A 182 7.78 9.94 5.43
C HIS A 182 7.14 11.05 4.60
N GLU A 183 6.18 10.71 3.76
CA GLU A 183 5.34 11.62 2.99
C GLU A 183 3.88 11.34 3.38
N GLY A 184 3.55 11.71 4.62
CA GLY A 184 2.29 11.39 5.28
C GLY A 184 1.49 12.64 5.60
N TYR A 185 0.35 12.82 4.94
CA TYR A 185 -0.40 14.09 4.99
C TYR A 185 -1.88 13.89 5.30
N GLY A 186 -2.35 14.51 6.39
CA GLY A 186 -3.74 14.38 6.81
C GLY A 186 -4.73 14.87 5.76
N GLY A 187 -5.75 14.05 5.47
CA GLY A 187 -6.80 14.39 4.49
C GLY A 187 -6.42 14.19 3.03
N TRP A 188 -5.22 13.68 2.72
CA TRP A 188 -4.78 13.52 1.34
C TRP A 188 -5.26 12.22 0.69
N THR A 189 -5.50 12.32 -0.60
CA THR A 189 -5.93 11.23 -1.50
C THR A 189 -4.83 10.95 -2.52
N TRP A 190 -4.95 9.87 -3.29
CA TRP A 190 -4.10 9.62 -4.46
C TRP A 190 -4.05 10.83 -5.40
N ASN A 191 -5.21 11.43 -5.68
CA ASN A 191 -5.31 12.61 -6.55
C ASN A 191 -4.54 13.81 -6.01
N ARG A 192 -4.57 14.06 -4.69
CA ARG A 192 -3.84 15.18 -4.09
C ARG A 192 -2.33 15.04 -4.26
N PHE A 193 -1.79 13.83 -4.12
CA PHE A 193 -0.37 13.60 -4.42
C PHE A 193 0.00 13.88 -5.89
N ASN A 194 -0.93 13.66 -6.82
CA ASN A 194 -0.69 13.90 -8.25
C ASN A 194 -0.84 15.37 -8.68
N THR A 195 -1.59 16.18 -7.93
CA THR A 195 -2.11 17.46 -8.46
C THR A 195 -1.97 18.66 -7.54
N LEU A 196 -1.88 18.44 -6.22
CA LEU A 196 -1.91 19.55 -5.28
C LEU A 196 -0.61 20.35 -5.35
N PHE A 197 -0.69 21.62 -5.72
CA PHE A 197 0.45 22.53 -5.81
C PHE A 197 0.05 23.95 -5.47
N ASN A 198 0.81 24.59 -4.59
CA ASN A 198 0.67 25.99 -4.24
C ASN A 198 1.93 26.76 -4.71
N PRO A 199 1.84 27.64 -5.73
CA PRO A 199 3.00 28.38 -6.23
C PRO A 199 3.61 29.34 -5.20
N GLU A 200 2.82 29.80 -4.22
CA GLU A 200 3.31 30.67 -3.14
C GLU A 200 4.05 29.87 -2.05
N ARG A 201 3.79 28.57 -1.96
CA ARG A 201 4.40 27.66 -0.98
C ARG A 201 4.76 26.34 -1.66
N PRO A 202 5.72 26.34 -2.61
CA PRO A 202 6.00 25.18 -3.45
C PRO A 202 6.80 24.09 -2.73
N GLN A 203 7.36 24.41 -1.56
CA GLN A 203 8.14 23.45 -0.77
C GLN A 203 7.26 22.31 -0.26
N PRO A 204 7.74 21.05 -0.21
CA PRO A 204 7.00 19.94 0.39
C PRO A 204 6.74 20.16 1.90
N GLY A 205 5.61 19.65 2.40
CA GLY A 205 5.23 19.75 3.82
C GLY A 205 3.82 20.30 4.05
N TYR A 206 3.60 21.01 5.17
CA TYR A 206 2.31 21.62 5.56
C TYR A 206 1.89 22.85 4.71
N THR A 207 2.36 22.91 3.48
CA THR A 207 2.27 24.06 2.56
C THR A 207 1.14 23.95 1.53
N ASN A 208 0.33 22.88 1.60
CA ASN A 208 -0.63 22.51 0.55
C ASN A 208 0.03 22.30 -0.82
N SER A 209 1.24 21.73 -0.86
CA SER A 209 1.92 21.32 -2.09
C SER A 209 2.38 19.87 -1.95
N SER A 210 2.02 19.03 -2.91
CA SER A 210 2.52 17.67 -2.99
C SER A 210 4.03 17.67 -3.17
N PRO A 211 4.78 16.86 -2.42
CA PRO A 211 6.22 16.71 -2.62
C PRO A 211 6.57 16.18 -4.01
N PHE A 212 5.61 15.56 -4.69
CA PHE A 212 5.79 14.97 -6.00
C PHE A 212 5.30 15.89 -7.13
N VAL A 213 4.82 17.11 -6.85
CA VAL A 213 4.40 18.04 -7.89
C VAL A 213 5.34 19.24 -7.91
N ALA A 214 5.99 19.46 -9.04
CA ALA A 214 6.95 20.55 -9.23
C ALA A 214 6.59 21.37 -10.46
N ALA A 215 6.95 22.65 -10.45
CA ALA A 215 6.81 23.59 -11.57
C ALA A 215 7.84 23.33 -12.68
N THR A 216 8.02 22.08 -13.08
CA THR A 216 9.00 21.62 -14.08
C THR A 216 8.41 21.42 -15.48
N GLY A 217 7.10 21.60 -15.63
CA GLY A 217 6.42 21.47 -16.91
C GLY A 217 6.69 22.66 -17.86
N PRO A 218 6.20 22.57 -19.12
CA PRO A 218 6.31 23.66 -20.08
C PRO A 218 5.79 24.98 -19.51
N GLN A 219 6.58 26.05 -19.66
CA GLN A 219 6.28 27.37 -19.10
C GLN A 219 6.19 27.40 -17.56
N GLY A 220 6.83 26.46 -16.86
CA GLY A 220 6.82 26.40 -15.39
C GLY A 220 5.50 25.88 -14.81
N LYS A 221 4.68 25.18 -15.61
CA LYS A 221 3.43 24.60 -15.10
C LYS A 221 3.71 23.47 -14.12
N PRO A 222 2.96 23.38 -13.02
CA PRO A 222 3.09 22.29 -12.07
C PRO A 222 2.68 20.96 -12.70
N GLN A 223 3.50 19.93 -12.50
CA GLN A 223 3.25 18.58 -12.96
C GLN A 223 3.82 17.56 -11.97
N LEU A 224 3.28 16.34 -11.99
CA LEU A 224 3.82 15.21 -11.24
C LEU A 224 5.25 14.91 -11.72
N ASP A 225 6.21 15.03 -10.81
CA ASP A 225 7.64 14.90 -11.04
C ASP A 225 8.34 14.28 -9.82
N VAL A 226 8.27 12.96 -9.73
CA VAL A 226 8.92 12.18 -8.65
C VAL A 226 10.45 12.21 -8.79
N ALA A 227 10.99 12.36 -10.01
CA ALA A 227 12.44 12.45 -10.23
C ALA A 227 13.01 13.72 -9.61
N HIS A 228 12.32 14.85 -9.75
CA HIS A 228 12.64 16.09 -9.05
C HIS A 228 12.67 15.90 -7.54
N PHE A 229 11.64 15.26 -6.96
CA PHE A 229 11.60 14.95 -5.54
C PHE A 229 12.81 14.14 -5.06
N ILE A 230 13.15 13.05 -5.77
CA ILE A 230 14.30 12.20 -5.42
C ILE A 230 15.61 13.00 -5.48
N ALA A 231 15.79 13.82 -6.52
CA ALA A 231 16.98 14.65 -6.66
C ALA A 231 17.12 15.67 -5.53
N GLN A 232 16.05 16.42 -5.23
CA GLN A 232 16.09 17.53 -4.28
C GLN A 232 16.07 17.09 -2.81
N HIS A 233 15.29 16.03 -2.50
CA HIS A 233 14.96 15.70 -1.11
C HIS A 233 15.52 14.36 -0.64
N CYS A 234 15.94 13.50 -1.56
CA CYS A 234 16.55 12.21 -1.23
C CYS A 234 18.06 12.17 -1.52
N GLY A 235 18.68 13.32 -1.84
CA GLY A 235 20.10 13.40 -2.21
C GLY A 235 20.43 12.57 -3.46
N GLY A 236 19.48 12.44 -4.38
CA GLY A 236 19.59 11.59 -5.57
C GLY A 236 19.48 10.08 -5.29
N ARG A 237 19.29 9.64 -4.03
CA ARG A 237 19.05 8.22 -3.75
C ARG A 237 17.59 7.87 -4.06
N ALA A 238 17.38 7.11 -5.11
CA ALA A 238 16.10 6.47 -5.37
C ALA A 238 15.75 5.45 -4.24
N PRO A 239 14.45 5.34 -3.85
CA PRO A 239 14.01 4.29 -2.95
C PRO A 239 14.19 2.91 -3.58
N ASP A 240 14.54 1.92 -2.77
CA ASP A 240 14.46 0.51 -3.14
C ASP A 240 13.04 -0.03 -2.91
N PHE A 241 12.35 0.51 -1.90
CA PHE A 241 10.98 0.14 -1.55
C PHE A 241 10.15 1.40 -1.31
N VAL A 242 8.92 1.42 -1.81
CA VAL A 242 7.94 2.47 -1.49
C VAL A 242 6.66 1.82 -0.98
N THR A 243 6.15 2.29 0.15
CA THR A 243 4.84 1.84 0.66
C THR A 243 3.81 2.93 0.48
N PHE A 244 2.61 2.57 0.05
CA PHE A 244 1.46 3.47 -0.07
C PHE A 244 0.34 3.00 0.85
N LEU A 245 -0.09 3.82 1.80
CA LEU A 245 -1.33 3.60 2.54
C LEU A 245 -2.28 4.79 2.32
N LEU A 246 -3.15 4.62 1.34
CA LEU A 246 -4.09 5.64 0.85
C LEU A 246 -5.43 4.99 0.50
N GLY A 247 -6.48 5.81 0.44
CA GLY A 247 -7.84 5.37 0.10
C GLY A 247 -8.88 5.70 1.17
N ILE A 248 -8.46 6.00 2.41
CA ILE A 248 -9.38 6.42 3.48
C ILE A 248 -10.08 7.72 3.04
N ASN A 249 -9.33 8.76 2.72
CA ASN A 249 -9.95 10.04 2.38
C ASN A 249 -10.82 9.97 1.12
N ASP A 250 -10.47 9.08 0.18
CA ASP A 250 -11.26 8.80 -1.01
C ASP A 250 -12.64 8.22 -0.66
N CYS A 251 -12.72 7.29 0.30
CA CYS A 251 -13.97 6.68 0.75
C CYS A 251 -14.99 7.71 1.28
N PHE A 252 -14.55 8.83 1.89
CA PHE A 252 -15.48 9.84 2.43
C PHE A 252 -16.24 10.61 1.35
N SER A 253 -15.78 10.55 0.09
CA SER A 253 -16.48 11.17 -1.05
C SER A 253 -17.49 10.24 -1.72
N LEU A 254 -17.54 8.96 -1.32
CA LEU A 254 -18.30 7.92 -1.98
C LEU A 254 -19.51 7.49 -1.13
N LYS A 255 -20.56 7.03 -1.82
CA LYS A 255 -21.79 6.54 -1.21
C LYS A 255 -22.17 5.16 -1.72
N ALA A 256 -22.47 4.24 -0.79
CA ALA A 256 -22.82 2.87 -1.09
C ALA A 256 -24.23 2.70 -1.68
N ASP A 257 -25.12 3.66 -1.43
CA ASP A 257 -26.50 3.69 -1.94
C ASP A 257 -26.60 4.15 -3.41
N SER A 258 -25.47 4.55 -4.02
CA SER A 258 -25.37 4.94 -5.43
C SER A 258 -24.39 4.03 -6.18
N PRO A 259 -24.75 2.78 -6.52
CA PRO A 259 -23.80 1.78 -7.05
C PRO A 259 -22.99 2.26 -8.26
N GLU A 260 -23.64 2.92 -9.23
CA GLU A 260 -22.96 3.43 -10.43
C GLU A 260 -21.93 4.53 -10.09
N GLN A 261 -22.29 5.46 -9.20
CA GLN A 261 -21.40 6.53 -8.76
C GLN A 261 -20.27 6.00 -7.88
N LEU A 262 -20.54 4.98 -7.06
CA LEU A 262 -19.53 4.27 -6.29
C LEU A 262 -18.48 3.65 -7.21
N GLU A 263 -18.91 2.88 -8.22
CA GLU A 263 -17.98 2.23 -9.15
C GLU A 263 -17.18 3.24 -9.98
N ALA A 264 -17.83 4.32 -10.44
CA ALA A 264 -17.15 5.39 -11.17
C ALA A 264 -16.15 6.11 -10.26
N GLY A 265 -16.52 6.35 -9.00
CA GLY A 265 -15.65 6.95 -7.99
C GLY A 265 -14.42 6.10 -7.70
N ILE A 266 -14.59 4.82 -7.40
CA ILE A 266 -13.48 3.88 -7.17
C ILE A 266 -12.59 3.78 -8.41
N THR A 267 -13.17 3.77 -9.60
CA THR A 267 -12.39 3.75 -10.85
C THR A 267 -11.49 4.98 -10.96
N ARG A 268 -11.98 6.18 -10.61
CA ARG A 268 -11.14 7.38 -10.54
C ARG A 268 -10.03 7.25 -9.49
N VAL A 269 -10.33 6.72 -8.31
CA VAL A 269 -9.31 6.49 -7.25
C VAL A 269 -8.18 5.60 -7.77
N LEU A 270 -8.51 4.50 -8.45
CA LEU A 270 -7.51 3.57 -8.99
C LEU A 270 -6.71 4.18 -10.16
N GLN A 271 -7.35 4.99 -11.01
CA GLN A 271 -6.64 5.73 -12.07
C GLN A 271 -5.62 6.72 -11.49
N GLU A 272 -5.97 7.40 -10.38
CA GLU A 272 -5.04 8.29 -9.69
C GLU A 272 -3.91 7.52 -9.00
N ALA A 273 -4.20 6.32 -8.49
CA ALA A 273 -3.16 5.43 -7.99
C ALA A 273 -2.18 5.00 -9.08
N ASP A 274 -2.67 4.57 -10.26
CA ASP A 274 -1.82 4.18 -11.38
C ASP A 274 -0.92 5.32 -11.86
N LYS A 275 -1.43 6.56 -11.91
CA LYS A 275 -0.62 7.74 -12.25
C LYS A 275 0.56 7.92 -11.30
N LEU A 276 0.32 7.80 -10.00
CA LEU A 276 1.37 7.96 -8.99
C LEU A 276 2.38 6.82 -9.07
N LEU A 277 1.91 5.57 -9.13
CA LEU A 277 2.78 4.39 -9.22
C LEU A 277 3.65 4.42 -10.49
N ALA A 278 3.08 4.81 -11.62
CA ALA A 278 3.82 4.96 -12.88
C ALA A 278 4.91 6.04 -12.78
N ALA A 279 4.63 7.18 -12.14
CA ALA A 279 5.64 8.21 -11.91
C ALA A 279 6.77 7.72 -10.99
N PHE A 280 6.45 6.92 -9.97
CA PHE A 280 7.46 6.28 -9.12
C PHE A 280 8.33 5.28 -9.89
N HIS A 281 7.75 4.40 -10.71
CA HIS A 281 8.56 3.51 -11.55
C HIS A 281 9.40 4.25 -12.58
N ALA A 282 8.90 5.34 -13.17
CA ALA A 282 9.68 6.14 -14.10
C ALA A 282 10.91 6.76 -13.42
N ALA A 283 10.74 7.28 -12.20
CA ALA A 283 11.82 7.92 -11.44
C ALA A 283 12.75 6.93 -10.69
N ALA A 284 12.23 5.75 -10.34
CA ALA A 284 12.93 4.69 -9.62
C ALA A 284 12.59 3.31 -10.22
N PRO A 285 13.13 2.93 -11.39
CA PRO A 285 12.72 1.72 -12.13
C PRO A 285 12.97 0.38 -11.44
N ARG A 286 13.73 0.38 -10.34
CA ARG A 286 14.01 -0.81 -9.51
C ARG A 286 13.27 -0.81 -8.18
N ALA A 287 12.49 0.24 -7.90
CA ALA A 287 11.73 0.32 -6.67
C ALA A 287 10.59 -0.69 -6.71
N GLU A 288 10.37 -1.38 -5.59
CA GLU A 288 9.21 -2.23 -5.40
C GLU A 288 8.14 -1.46 -4.60
N LEU A 289 6.92 -1.44 -5.13
CA LEU A 289 5.83 -0.61 -4.64
C LEU A 289 4.81 -1.47 -3.88
N GLY A 290 4.79 -1.35 -2.55
CA GLY A 290 3.84 -2.01 -1.68
C GLY A 290 2.59 -1.16 -1.47
N VAL A 291 1.46 -1.54 -2.06
CA VAL A 291 0.16 -0.88 -1.90
C VAL A 291 -0.60 -1.54 -0.76
N GLY A 292 -0.73 -0.83 0.35
CA GLY A 292 -1.59 -1.20 1.46
C GLY A 292 -3.05 -1.15 1.06
N LEU A 293 -3.78 -2.23 1.33
CA LEU A 293 -5.23 -2.24 1.15
C LEU A 293 -5.88 -1.32 2.19
N THR A 294 -6.84 -0.52 1.74
CA THR A 294 -7.46 0.52 2.57
C THR A 294 -7.97 -0.09 3.87
N THR A 295 -7.51 0.42 5.02
CA THR A 295 -7.85 -0.14 6.32
C THR A 295 -9.34 -0.01 6.63
N PRO A 296 -9.94 -0.94 7.40
CA PRO A 296 -11.31 -0.81 7.85
C PRO A 296 -11.47 0.41 8.78
N GLY A 297 -12.72 0.77 9.11
CA GLY A 297 -13.01 1.71 10.19
C GLY A 297 -13.33 1.00 11.51
N ASN A 298 -13.47 1.78 12.57
CA ASN A 298 -13.91 1.33 13.89
C ASN A 298 -15.23 0.55 13.80
N ALA A 299 -15.37 -0.49 14.61
CA ALA A 299 -16.57 -1.31 14.68
C ALA A 299 -17.77 -0.62 15.37
N ARG A 300 -17.58 0.53 16.01
CA ARG A 300 -18.60 1.22 16.80
C ARG A 300 -19.24 2.37 16.03
N ASP A 301 -20.57 2.41 15.97
CA ASP A 301 -21.29 3.54 15.36
C ASP A 301 -21.01 4.85 16.13
N GLY A 302 -20.88 4.78 17.46
CA GLY A 302 -20.55 5.93 18.30
C GLY A 302 -19.21 6.60 17.96
N ALA A 303 -18.25 5.87 17.39
CA ALA A 303 -17.00 6.46 16.94
C ALA A 303 -17.19 7.35 15.70
N PHE A 304 -18.05 6.93 14.77
CA PHE A 304 -18.43 7.72 13.60
C PHE A 304 -19.25 8.94 14.01
N GLU A 305 -20.17 8.78 14.95
CA GLU A 305 -20.94 9.90 15.49
C GLU A 305 -20.03 10.93 16.17
N ALA A 306 -19.08 10.48 16.99
CA ALA A 306 -18.14 11.35 17.69
C ALA A 306 -17.29 12.20 16.73
N ASN A 307 -16.84 11.65 15.59
CA ASN A 307 -16.05 12.42 14.63
C ASN A 307 -16.88 13.24 13.66
N TYR A 308 -18.04 12.74 13.24
CA TYR A 308 -18.71 13.23 12.03
C TYR A 308 -20.13 13.74 12.26
N LYS A 309 -20.72 13.58 13.45
CA LYS A 309 -22.01 14.18 13.85
C LYS A 309 -23.12 13.88 12.82
N GLY A 310 -23.34 12.61 12.51
CA GLY A 310 -24.30 12.16 11.50
C GLY A 310 -23.88 12.32 10.02
N ARG A 311 -22.79 13.03 9.70
CA ARG A 311 -22.38 13.25 8.30
C ARG A 311 -21.95 11.98 7.57
N TYR A 312 -21.35 11.03 8.30
CA TYR A 312 -20.87 9.76 7.75
C TYR A 312 -21.30 8.61 8.65
N SER A 313 -22.13 7.70 8.12
CA SER A 313 -22.51 6.49 8.84
C SER A 313 -21.44 5.41 8.72
N ARG A 314 -21.26 4.63 9.78
CA ARG A 314 -20.37 3.45 9.78
C ARG A 314 -20.76 2.45 8.70
N ALA A 315 -22.07 2.22 8.51
CA ALA A 315 -22.57 1.27 7.51
C ALA A 315 -22.17 1.66 6.08
N ASN A 316 -22.34 2.94 5.70
CA ASN A 316 -21.89 3.44 4.40
C ASN A 316 -20.38 3.30 4.26
N TRP A 317 -19.63 3.74 5.28
CA TRP A 317 -18.17 3.65 5.29
C TRP A 317 -17.66 2.24 5.06
N ARG A 318 -18.18 1.27 5.83
CA ARG A 318 -17.82 -0.14 5.74
C ARG A 318 -18.11 -0.70 4.34
N ALA A 319 -19.28 -0.40 3.77
CA ALA A 319 -19.64 -0.88 2.44
C ALA A 319 -18.73 -0.29 1.34
N VAL A 320 -18.45 1.01 1.41
CA VAL A 320 -17.54 1.70 0.47
C VAL A 320 -16.11 1.15 0.61
N GLN A 321 -15.57 1.09 1.83
CA GLN A 321 -14.21 0.61 2.07
C GLN A 321 -14.04 -0.85 1.62
N HIS A 322 -15.00 -1.71 1.93
CA HIS A 322 -14.94 -3.11 1.50
C HIS A 322 -14.99 -3.23 -0.03
N ARG A 323 -15.85 -2.43 -0.70
CA ARG A 323 -15.88 -2.41 -2.17
C ARG A 323 -14.59 -1.85 -2.77
N LEU A 324 -13.98 -0.84 -2.14
CA LEU A 324 -12.68 -0.34 -2.57
C LEU A 324 -11.60 -1.43 -2.43
N VAL A 325 -11.59 -2.21 -1.34
CA VAL A 325 -10.66 -3.33 -1.17
C VAL A 325 -10.86 -4.42 -2.23
N GLU A 326 -12.09 -4.82 -2.54
CA GLU A 326 -12.38 -5.74 -3.65
C GLU A 326 -11.77 -5.25 -4.98
N ARG A 327 -11.95 -3.95 -5.25
CA ARG A 327 -11.44 -3.32 -6.47
C ARG A 327 -9.91 -3.18 -6.45
N GLN A 328 -9.30 -2.87 -5.30
CA GLN A 328 -7.84 -2.86 -5.14
C GLN A 328 -7.24 -4.26 -5.35
N LEU A 329 -7.85 -5.31 -4.80
CA LEU A 329 -7.45 -6.70 -5.01
C LEU A 329 -7.46 -7.08 -6.49
N ALA A 330 -8.56 -6.78 -7.20
CA ALA A 330 -8.68 -7.08 -8.63
C ALA A 330 -7.71 -6.24 -9.50
N HIS A 331 -7.51 -4.97 -9.12
CA HIS A 331 -6.70 -4.02 -9.90
C HIS A 331 -5.20 -4.25 -9.73
N PHE A 332 -4.73 -4.47 -8.50
CA PHE A 332 -3.30 -4.62 -8.20
C PHE A 332 -2.81 -6.07 -8.14
N GLY A 333 -3.70 -7.06 -7.92
CA GLY A 333 -3.29 -8.46 -7.82
C GLY A 333 -2.67 -8.96 -9.12
N GLY A 334 -1.63 -9.81 -9.08
CA GLY A 334 -1.00 -10.30 -10.31
C GLY A 334 -0.14 -9.26 -11.05
N ARG A 335 0.17 -8.11 -10.42
CA ARG A 335 1.08 -7.08 -10.94
C ARG A 335 2.48 -7.15 -10.31
N GLU A 336 2.81 -8.25 -9.64
CA GLU A 336 4.11 -8.46 -8.99
C GLU A 336 5.27 -8.41 -10.01
N ALA A 337 5.03 -8.84 -11.24
CA ALA A 337 6.01 -8.74 -12.34
C ALA A 337 6.29 -7.28 -12.76
N GLU A 338 5.37 -6.36 -12.47
CA GLU A 338 5.59 -4.92 -12.65
C GLU A 338 6.33 -4.30 -11.46
N GLY A 339 6.56 -5.04 -10.37
CA GLY A 339 7.09 -4.49 -9.12
C GLY A 339 6.03 -3.89 -8.20
N ILE A 340 4.74 -4.12 -8.47
CA ILE A 340 3.61 -3.66 -7.64
C ILE A 340 3.07 -4.83 -6.83
N PHE A 341 2.96 -4.64 -5.52
CA PHE A 341 2.59 -5.68 -4.58
C PHE A 341 1.46 -5.22 -3.66
N ILE A 342 0.54 -6.13 -3.36
CA ILE A 342 -0.49 -5.90 -2.36
C ILE A 342 0.07 -6.17 -0.96
N VAL A 343 -0.21 -5.26 -0.04
CA VAL A 343 0.04 -5.42 1.40
C VAL A 343 -1.30 -5.49 2.14
N PRO A 344 -1.69 -6.65 2.71
CA PRO A 344 -2.95 -6.85 3.42
C PRO A 344 -3.11 -6.14 4.77
N THR A 345 -2.93 -4.82 4.80
CA THR A 345 -3.03 -4.01 6.03
C THR A 345 -4.41 -4.03 6.67
N GLU A 346 -5.46 -4.24 5.89
CA GLU A 346 -6.85 -4.32 6.33
C GLU A 346 -7.13 -5.57 7.16
N LEU A 347 -6.43 -6.69 6.92
CA LEU A 347 -6.71 -7.96 7.61
C LEU A 347 -6.16 -8.01 9.04
N ASN A 348 -5.00 -7.38 9.29
CA ASN A 348 -4.34 -7.44 10.60
C ASN A 348 -4.94 -6.47 11.61
N LEU A 349 -5.65 -5.43 11.15
CA LEU A 349 -6.15 -4.36 11.99
C LEU A 349 -7.42 -4.76 12.77
N ASP A 350 -7.34 -4.76 14.10
CA ASP A 350 -8.48 -5.04 14.95
C ASP A 350 -9.44 -3.84 14.99
N ILE A 351 -10.63 -4.00 14.39
CA ILE A 351 -11.66 -2.95 14.32
C ILE A 351 -12.31 -2.60 15.67
N VAL A 352 -12.10 -3.42 16.72
CA VAL A 352 -12.62 -3.18 18.06
C VAL A 352 -11.50 -2.72 18.99
N GLY A 353 -10.46 -3.55 19.14
CA GLY A 353 -9.35 -3.33 20.07
C GLY A 353 -8.21 -2.46 19.51
N GLY A 354 -8.13 -2.31 18.20
CA GLY A 354 -7.13 -1.48 17.50
C GLY A 354 -7.55 -0.03 17.31
N TYR A 355 -8.69 0.40 17.86
CA TYR A 355 -9.20 1.77 17.80
C TYR A 355 -9.56 2.30 19.19
N PRO A 356 -9.44 3.61 19.44
CA PRO A 356 -10.08 4.23 20.59
C PRO A 356 -11.60 4.24 20.40
N ASP A 357 -12.37 4.37 21.50
CA ASP A 357 -13.83 4.30 21.43
C ASP A 357 -14.48 5.43 20.61
N ASN A 358 -13.80 6.57 20.43
CA ASN A 358 -14.33 7.79 19.84
C ASN A 358 -13.65 8.23 18.53
N ASN A 359 -12.86 7.35 17.90
CA ASN A 359 -12.26 7.65 16.59
C ASN A 359 -12.63 6.58 15.55
N ALA A 360 -13.24 7.03 14.47
CA ALA A 360 -13.82 6.20 13.41
C ALA A 360 -12.76 5.59 12.49
N VAL A 361 -11.65 6.28 12.25
CA VAL A 361 -10.67 5.87 11.22
C VAL A 361 -9.21 5.96 11.65
N HIS A 362 -8.88 6.64 12.76
CA HIS A 362 -7.53 6.65 13.30
C HIS A 362 -7.39 5.56 14.39
N PRO A 363 -6.53 4.56 14.16
CA PRO A 363 -6.24 3.52 15.14
C PRO A 363 -5.64 4.07 16.44
N ASN A 364 -5.68 3.24 17.49
CA ASN A 364 -4.85 3.46 18.68
C ASN A 364 -3.43 2.89 18.43
N VAL A 365 -2.58 2.92 19.46
CA VAL A 365 -1.20 2.41 19.37
C VAL A 365 -1.15 0.97 18.84
N THR A 366 -1.99 0.08 19.38
CA THR A 366 -2.05 -1.32 18.95
C THR A 366 -2.43 -1.44 17.47
N GLY A 367 -3.45 -0.72 17.02
CA GLY A 367 -3.87 -0.78 15.62
C GLY A 367 -2.82 -0.20 14.66
N TYR A 368 -2.14 0.89 15.03
CA TYR A 368 -1.01 1.38 14.26
C TYR A 368 0.15 0.39 14.22
N GLN A 369 0.42 -0.34 15.31
CA GLN A 369 1.44 -1.38 15.31
C GLN A 369 1.07 -2.55 14.37
N GLN A 370 -0.20 -2.93 14.31
CA GLN A 370 -0.69 -3.96 13.37
C GLN A 370 -0.49 -3.54 11.90
N ILE A 371 -0.71 -2.27 11.57
CA ILE A 371 -0.41 -1.72 10.24
C ILE A 371 1.09 -1.78 9.95
N GLY A 372 1.93 -1.31 10.89
CA GLY A 372 3.39 -1.30 10.74
C GLY A 372 3.96 -2.71 10.58
N ALA A 373 3.47 -3.68 11.35
CA ALA A 373 3.84 -5.08 11.26
C ALA A 373 3.50 -5.68 9.88
N SER A 374 2.38 -5.27 9.27
CA SER A 374 1.95 -5.75 7.95
C SER A 374 2.91 -5.29 6.84
N PHE A 375 3.28 -4.00 6.83
CA PHE A 375 4.28 -3.49 5.89
C PHE A 375 5.68 -4.04 6.16
N TYR A 376 6.08 -4.19 7.43
CA TYR A 376 7.34 -4.83 7.79
C TYR A 376 7.41 -6.27 7.27
N ALA A 377 6.36 -7.08 7.48
CA ALA A 377 6.34 -8.47 7.02
C ALA A 377 6.40 -8.58 5.49
N TRP A 378 5.70 -7.70 4.76
CA TRP A 378 5.82 -7.59 3.30
C TRP A 378 7.25 -7.24 2.87
N LEU A 379 7.87 -6.24 3.50
CA LEU A 379 9.24 -5.84 3.19
C LEU A 379 10.21 -6.99 3.42
N LYS A 380 10.07 -7.72 4.53
CA LYS A 380 10.90 -8.90 4.83
C LYS A 380 10.71 -9.99 3.77
N TRP A 381 9.48 -10.24 3.33
CA TRP A 381 9.21 -11.14 2.23
C TRP A 381 9.95 -10.74 0.96
N ARG A 382 9.88 -9.47 0.56
CA ARG A 382 10.62 -8.98 -0.61
C ARG A 382 12.12 -9.17 -0.47
N LEU A 383 12.69 -8.84 0.68
CA LEU A 383 14.11 -9.05 0.96
C LEU A 383 14.50 -10.54 0.85
N ALA A 384 13.65 -11.45 1.31
CA ALA A 384 13.89 -12.89 1.18
C ALA A 384 13.84 -13.37 -0.27
N GLU A 385 12.93 -12.85 -1.10
CA GLU A 385 12.90 -13.17 -2.54
C GLU A 385 14.19 -12.69 -3.24
N HIS A 386 14.70 -11.51 -2.88
CA HIS A 386 16.00 -11.02 -3.39
C HIS A 386 17.17 -11.91 -2.96
N ASP A 387 17.15 -12.43 -1.73
CA ASP A 387 18.21 -13.31 -1.25
C ASP A 387 18.20 -14.68 -1.94
N ARG A 388 17.03 -15.20 -2.32
CA ARG A 388 16.90 -16.45 -3.10
C ARG A 388 17.45 -16.35 -4.52
N LEU A 389 17.41 -15.15 -5.10
CA LEU A 389 17.88 -14.90 -6.47
C LEU A 389 19.41 -14.72 -6.56
N LYS A 390 20.13 -14.68 -5.42
CA LYS A 390 21.59 -14.68 -5.44
C LYS A 390 22.10 -16.08 -5.79
N PRO A 391 23.06 -16.23 -6.72
CA PRO A 391 23.75 -17.50 -6.91
C PRO A 391 24.41 -17.89 -5.57
N ALA A 392 24.26 -19.16 -5.19
CA ALA A 392 25.03 -19.73 -4.09
C ALA A 392 26.52 -19.49 -4.39
N ARG A 393 27.19 -18.74 -3.51
CA ARG A 393 28.62 -18.46 -3.63
C ARG A 393 29.44 -19.69 -3.28
#